data_AF-A0A8C6IBB1-F1
#
_entry.id   AF-A0A8C6IBB1-F1
#
_cell.length_a   1.000
_cell.length_b   1.000
_cell.length_c   1.000
_cell.angle_alpha   90.00
_cell.angle_beta   90.00
_cell.angle_gamma   90.00
#
_symmetry.space_group_name_H-M   'P 1'
#
loop_
_entity.id
_entity.type
_entity.pdbx_description
1 polymer ?
#
loop_
_entity_poly.entity_id
_entity_poly.type
_entity_poly.pdbx_seq_one_letter_code
_entity_poly.pdbx_strand_id
1 'polypeptide(L)'
;MDIILNELKKYGVTTLVRVCDATYDKAPVEKEGIHVLDWPFDDGAPPSKQIVDDWLNLLKTKFCEELGGCVAVHCVSGLGRGPVLVALALIECGMKYEDAVQFIRQKRRGAFNSKQLLYLEKYRPKMRLRFRDTNGHCCVQ
;
A
#
# COMPACT_ATOMS: atom_id res chain seq x y z
N MET A 1 -4.04 9.27 19.36
CA MET A 1 -4.45 8.01 18.71
C MET A 1 -5.83 8.13 18.07
N ASP A 2 -6.77 8.81 18.73
CA ASP A 2 -8.15 8.99 18.24
C ASP A 2 -8.27 9.73 16.90
N ILE A 3 -7.37 10.69 16.62
CA ILE A 3 -7.37 11.42 15.34
C ILE A 3 -7.07 10.48 14.15
N ILE A 4 -6.10 9.56 14.31
CA ILE A 4 -5.73 8.59 13.26
C ILE A 4 -6.89 7.63 13.04
N LEU A 5 -7.48 7.11 14.13
CA LEU A 5 -8.62 6.21 14.09
C LEU A 5 -9.84 6.82 13.40
N ASN A 6 -10.15 8.09 13.69
CA ASN A 6 -11.26 8.80 13.05
C ASN A 6 -11.05 8.99 11.54
N GLU A 7 -9.82 9.33 11.12
CA GLU A 7 -9.51 9.43 9.68
C GLU A 7 -9.56 8.05 9.00
N LEU A 8 -9.03 6.99 9.61
CA LEU A 8 -9.12 5.63 9.05
C LEU A 8 -10.58 5.20 8.84
N LYS A 9 -11.46 5.46 9.82
CA LYS A 9 -12.90 5.18 9.72
C LYS A 9 -13.58 6.01 8.64
N LYS A 10 -13.25 7.30 8.53
CA LYS A 10 -13.80 8.20 7.51
C LYS A 10 -13.52 7.71 6.09
N TYR A 11 -12.36 7.10 5.86
CA TYR A 11 -12.00 6.50 4.58
C TYR A 11 -12.43 5.03 4.43
N GLY A 12 -13.18 4.48 5.39
CA GLY A 12 -13.65 3.09 5.34
C GLY A 12 -12.52 2.06 5.38
N VAL A 13 -11.40 2.39 6.03
CA VAL A 13 -10.25 1.50 6.14
C VAL A 13 -10.61 0.27 6.96
N THR A 14 -10.42 -0.91 6.38
CA THR A 14 -10.65 -2.20 7.04
C THR A 14 -9.33 -2.90 7.38
N THR A 15 -8.22 -2.49 6.76
CA THR A 15 -6.89 -3.04 7.04
C THR A 15 -5.83 -1.94 7.03
N LEU A 16 -5.00 -1.92 8.06
CA LEU A 16 -3.87 -1.01 8.23
C LEU A 16 -2.55 -1.78 8.18
N VAL A 17 -1.71 -1.49 7.20
CA VAL A 17 -0.36 -2.06 7.06
C VAL A 17 0.66 -1.07 7.60
N ARG A 18 1.44 -1.50 8.60
CA ARG A 18 2.55 -0.74 9.18
C ARG A 18 3.85 -1.23 8.54
N VAL A 19 4.56 -0.34 7.84
CA VAL A 19 5.82 -0.68 7.13
C VAL A 19 7.08 -0.19 7.87
N CYS A 20 6.90 0.27 9.09
CA CYS A 20 7.91 0.83 9.97
C CYS A 20 7.71 0.22 11.36
N ASP A 21 8.74 0.26 12.21
CA ASP A 21 8.67 -0.35 13.54
C ASP A 21 7.46 0.16 14.33
N ALA A 22 6.83 -0.74 15.07
CA ALA A 22 5.63 -0.43 15.84
C ALA A 22 5.96 0.60 16.93
N THR A 23 5.36 1.78 16.82
CA THR A 23 5.53 2.89 17.78
C THR A 23 4.33 3.07 18.71
N TYR A 24 3.25 2.32 18.48
CA TYR A 24 2.04 2.32 19.28
C TYR A 24 1.40 0.93 19.30
N ASP A 25 0.62 0.63 20.34
CA ASP A 25 -0.12 -0.62 20.45
C ASP A 25 -1.23 -0.67 19.39
N LYS A 26 -1.39 -1.82 18.73
CA LYS A 26 -2.43 -2.03 17.71
C LYS A 26 -3.79 -2.37 18.30
N ALA A 27 -3.87 -2.79 19.57
CA ALA A 27 -5.12 -3.22 20.20
C ALA A 27 -6.26 -2.18 20.11
N PRO A 28 -6.03 -0.86 20.29
CA PRO A 28 -7.10 0.12 20.13
C PRO A 28 -7.61 0.26 18.69
N VAL A 29 -6.77 -0.01 17.68
CA VAL A 29 -7.15 0.00 16.26
C VAL A 29 -7.93 -1.27 15.91
N GLU A 30 -7.45 -2.42 16.39
CA GLU A 30 -8.10 -3.72 16.20
C GLU A 30 -9.47 -3.79 16.90
N LYS A 31 -9.62 -3.15 18.06
CA LYS A 31 -10.92 -3.05 18.77
C LYS A 31 -12.01 -2.36 17.94
N GLU A 32 -11.62 -1.48 17.02
CA GLU A 32 -12.51 -0.74 16.15
C GLU A 32 -12.78 -1.47 14.82
N GLY A 33 -12.40 -2.74 14.73
CA GLY A 33 -12.64 -3.60 13.56
C GLY A 33 -11.63 -3.44 12.42
N ILE A 34 -10.53 -2.71 12.65
CA ILE A 34 -9.48 -2.50 11.65
C ILE A 34 -8.35 -3.50 11.90
N HIS A 35 -8.11 -4.39 10.94
CA HIS A 35 -7.02 -5.36 11.07
C HIS A 35 -5.65 -4.70 10.87
N VAL A 36 -4.70 -4.93 11.76
CA VAL A 36 -3.36 -4.32 11.70
C VAL A 36 -2.29 -5.35 11.37
N LEU A 37 -1.53 -5.09 10.31
CA LEU A 37 -0.44 -5.94 9.81
C LEU A 37 0.91 -5.22 9.93
N ASP A 38 1.93 -5.94 10.40
CA ASP A 38 3.28 -5.41 10.65
C ASP A 38 4.29 -5.99 9.66
N TRP A 39 4.69 -5.21 8.66
CA TRP A 39 5.66 -5.59 7.62
C TRP A 39 6.81 -4.58 7.53
N PRO A 40 7.63 -4.45 8.57
CA PRO A 40 8.73 -3.49 8.58
C PRO A 40 9.79 -3.84 7.53
N PHE A 41 10.33 -2.82 6.87
CA PHE A 41 11.54 -2.92 6.05
C PHE A 41 12.38 -1.64 6.16
N ASP A 42 13.67 -1.75 5.83
CA ASP A 42 14.67 -0.70 6.06
C ASP A 42 14.38 0.59 5.31
N ASP A 43 14.85 1.71 5.88
CA ASP A 43 14.61 3.02 5.29
C ASP A 43 15.33 3.23 3.96
N GLY A 44 14.59 3.71 2.97
CA GLY A 44 15.08 3.89 1.61
C GLY A 44 15.54 2.60 0.92
N ALA A 45 15.34 1.44 1.54
CA ALA A 45 15.51 0.14 0.91
C ALA A 45 14.20 -0.29 0.22
N PRO A 46 14.29 -1.15 -0.81
CA PRO A 46 13.11 -1.82 -1.35
C PRO A 46 12.57 -2.86 -0.34
N PRO A 47 11.25 -3.15 -0.38
CA PRO A 47 10.68 -4.24 0.41
C PRO A 47 11.25 -5.60 -0.01
N SER A 48 11.27 -6.56 0.91
CA SER A 48 11.65 -7.93 0.59
C SER A 48 10.61 -8.60 -0.32
N LYS A 49 11.03 -9.64 -1.05
CA LYS A 49 10.12 -10.41 -1.92
C LYS A 49 8.91 -10.95 -1.16
N GLN A 50 9.11 -11.38 0.10
CA GLN A 50 8.03 -11.88 0.95
C GLN A 50 6.99 -10.77 1.24
N ILE A 51 7.44 -9.57 1.63
CA ILE A 51 6.55 -8.43 1.88
C ILE A 51 5.76 -8.06 0.61
N VAL A 52 6.42 -8.10 -0.55
CA VAL A 52 5.75 -7.84 -1.83
C VAL A 52 4.69 -8.90 -2.11
N ASP A 53 5.00 -10.19 -1.94
CA ASP A 53 4.05 -11.27 -2.19
C ASP A 53 2.86 -11.23 -1.22
N ASP A 54 3.10 -10.94 0.07
CA ASP A 54 2.05 -10.79 1.09
C ASP A 54 1.17 -9.56 0.81
N TRP A 55 1.77 -8.44 0.42
CA TRP A 55 1.05 -7.24 0.00
C TRP A 55 0.11 -7.51 -1.18
N LEU A 56 0.61 -8.14 -2.24
CA LEU A 56 -0.21 -8.43 -3.41
C LEU A 56 -1.31 -9.44 -3.12
N ASN A 57 -1.05 -10.44 -2.26
CA ASN A 57 -2.07 -11.38 -1.82
C ASN A 57 -3.15 -10.67 -0.98
N LEU A 58 -2.75 -9.80 -0.06
CA LEU A 58 -3.69 -8.98 0.72
C LEU A 58 -4.59 -8.16 -0.18
N LEU A 59 -4.01 -7.44 -1.15
CA LEU A 59 -4.80 -6.62 -2.08
C LEU A 59 -5.74 -7.47 -2.93
N LYS A 60 -5.29 -8.63 -3.39
CA LYS A 60 -6.14 -9.55 -4.14
C LYS A 60 -7.33 -10.00 -3.30
N THR A 61 -7.11 -10.41 -2.04
CA THR A 61 -8.21 -10.80 -1.16
C THR A 61 -9.13 -9.62 -0.85
N LYS A 62 -8.59 -8.46 -0.50
CA LYS A 62 -9.40 -7.29 -0.09
C LYS A 62 -10.14 -6.58 -1.21
N PHE A 63 -9.68 -6.66 -2.45
CA PHE A 63 -10.31 -5.97 -3.59
C PHE A 63 -11.00 -6.92 -4.57
N CYS A 64 -10.63 -8.20 -4.61
CA CYS A 64 -11.26 -9.17 -5.52
C CYS A 64 -12.22 -10.13 -4.80
N GLU A 65 -11.91 -10.52 -3.56
CA GLU A 65 -12.66 -11.57 -2.84
C GLU A 65 -13.64 -10.95 -1.82
N GLU A 66 -13.24 -9.87 -1.15
CA GLU A 66 -14.08 -9.08 -0.26
C GLU A 66 -14.56 -7.82 -1.00
N LEU A 67 -15.87 -7.67 -1.23
CA LEU A 67 -16.43 -6.50 -1.92
C LEU A 67 -16.26 -5.22 -1.07
N GLY A 68 -15.19 -4.45 -1.31
CA GLY A 68 -15.10 -3.05 -0.90
C GLY A 68 -14.38 -2.76 0.43
N GLY A 69 -13.16 -3.27 0.60
CA GLY A 69 -12.27 -2.82 1.69
C GLY A 69 -11.37 -1.65 1.26
N CYS A 70 -11.02 -0.75 2.18
CA CYS A 70 -9.90 0.20 1.98
C CYS A 70 -8.69 -0.26 2.79
N VAL A 71 -7.52 -0.29 2.14
CA VAL A 71 -6.25 -0.67 2.78
C VAL A 71 -5.39 0.58 2.95
N ALA A 72 -5.10 0.93 4.21
CA ALA A 72 -4.19 2.02 4.53
C ALA A 72 -2.77 1.50 4.74
N VAL A 73 -1.78 2.23 4.24
CA VAL A 73 -0.35 1.95 4.49
C VAL A 73 0.25 3.13 5.24
N HIS A 74 0.85 2.87 6.40
CA HIS A 74 1.51 3.90 7.18
C HIS A 74 2.98 3.56 7.45
N CYS A 75 3.81 4.60 7.42
CA CYS A 75 5.13 4.58 8.05
C CYS A 75 5.18 5.65 9.15
N VAL A 76 6.04 5.44 10.14
CA VAL A 76 6.26 6.35 11.27
C VAL A 76 6.92 7.66 10.84
N SER A 77 7.95 7.58 9.97
CA SER A 77 8.83 8.74 9.67
C SER A 77 8.36 9.57 8.48
N GLY A 78 7.34 9.09 7.74
CA GLY A 78 6.95 9.71 6.48
C GLY A 78 8.00 9.63 5.36
N LEU A 79 9.10 8.88 5.50
CA LEU A 79 10.26 8.94 4.59
C LEU A 79 10.15 8.08 3.30
N GLY A 80 8.94 7.69 2.87
CA GLY A 80 8.74 7.13 1.53
C GLY A 80 8.65 5.60 1.42
N ARG A 81 8.55 4.86 2.53
CA ARG A 81 8.36 3.38 2.50
C ARG A 81 6.96 2.98 1.99
N GLY A 82 5.91 3.60 2.55
CA GLY A 82 4.52 3.34 2.13
C GLY A 82 4.27 3.56 0.62
N PRO A 83 4.70 4.69 0.04
CA PRO A 83 4.61 4.94 -1.40
C PRO A 83 5.14 3.83 -2.31
N VAL A 84 6.17 3.08 -1.89
CA VAL A 84 6.72 1.97 -2.69
C VAL A 84 5.70 0.83 -2.83
N LEU A 85 5.00 0.45 -1.76
CA LEU A 85 3.96 -0.59 -1.82
C LEU A 85 2.78 -0.14 -2.69
N VAL A 86 2.39 1.14 -2.60
CA VAL A 86 1.32 1.71 -3.44
C VAL A 86 1.73 1.71 -4.92
N ALA A 87 2.98 2.08 -5.23
CA ALA A 87 3.49 2.02 -6.60
C ALA A 87 3.49 0.58 -7.14
N LEU A 88 3.90 -0.40 -6.34
CA LEU A 88 3.85 -1.82 -6.74
C LEU A 88 2.42 -2.29 -7.05
N ALA A 89 1.43 -1.85 -6.26
CA ALA A 89 0.03 -2.16 -6.51
C ALA A 89 -0.45 -1.58 -7.86
N LEU A 90 -0.15 -0.31 -8.13
CA LEU A 90 -0.50 0.34 -9.41
C LEU A 90 0.15 -0.37 -10.60
N ILE A 91 1.43 -0.75 -10.46
CA ILE A 91 2.16 -1.46 -11.51
C ILE A 91 1.58 -2.86 -11.75
N GLU A 92 1.19 -3.59 -10.70
CA GLU A 92 0.54 -4.89 -10.82
C GLU A 92 -0.87 -4.83 -11.42
N CYS A 93 -1.55 -3.68 -11.28
CA CYS A 93 -2.79 -3.37 -12.00
C CYS A 93 -2.55 -3.02 -13.49
N GLY A 94 -1.30 -2.86 -13.92
CA GLY A 94 -0.90 -2.62 -15.31
C GLY A 94 -0.48 -1.19 -15.63
N MET A 95 -0.33 -0.32 -14.62
CA MET A 95 0.27 1.00 -14.81
C MET A 95 1.78 0.87 -15.06
N LYS A 96 2.36 1.72 -15.91
CA LYS A 96 3.82 1.79 -16.04
C LYS A 96 4.42 2.39 -14.77
N TYR A 97 5.67 2.03 -14.46
CA TYR A 97 6.30 2.49 -13.22
C TYR A 97 6.46 4.02 -13.20
N GLU A 98 6.75 4.65 -14.35
CA GLU A 98 6.87 6.09 -14.50
C GLU A 98 5.54 6.78 -14.16
N ASP A 99 4.45 6.26 -14.70
CA ASP A 99 3.09 6.77 -14.48
C ASP A 99 2.68 6.61 -13.01
N ALA A 100 2.98 5.45 -12.40
CA ALA A 100 2.71 5.20 -10.98
C ALA A 100 3.48 6.16 -10.07
N VAL A 101 4.77 6.39 -10.37
CA VAL A 101 5.60 7.35 -9.63
C VAL A 101 5.05 8.76 -9.77
N GLN A 102 4.66 9.19 -10.98
CA GLN A 102 4.10 10.51 -11.20
C GLN A 102 2.75 10.70 -10.52
N PHE A 103 1.86 9.71 -10.60
CA PHE A 103 0.56 9.72 -9.93
C PHE A 103 0.71 9.94 -8.42
N ILE A 104 1.62 9.20 -7.79
CA ILE A 104 1.89 9.36 -6.36
C ILE A 104 2.55 10.72 -6.06
N ARG A 105 3.45 11.21 -6.92
CA ARG A 105 4.10 12.53 -6.76
C ARG A 105 3.14 13.71 -6.87
N GLN A 106 2.06 13.58 -7.64
CA GLN A 106 1.00 14.60 -7.71
C GLN A 106 0.32 14.80 -6.35
N LYS A 107 0.16 13.71 -5.57
CA LYS A 107 -0.40 13.77 -4.21
C LYS A 107 0.65 14.09 -3.16
N ARG A 108 1.89 13.66 -3.38
CA ARG A 108 2.99 13.83 -2.44
C ARG A 108 4.33 14.04 -3.14
N ARG A 109 4.73 15.30 -3.26
CA ARG A 109 6.05 15.66 -3.80
C ARG A 109 7.16 15.03 -2.95
N GLY A 110 8.16 14.44 -3.60
CA GLY A 110 9.30 13.81 -2.92
C GLY A 110 9.03 12.42 -2.31
N ALA A 111 7.97 11.73 -2.72
CA ALA A 111 7.59 10.42 -2.15
C ALA A 111 8.62 9.28 -2.34
N PHE A 112 9.58 9.42 -3.26
CA PHE A 112 10.56 8.39 -3.61
C PHE A 112 11.97 8.94 -3.66
N ASN A 113 12.93 8.16 -3.17
CA ASN A 113 14.36 8.39 -3.37
C ASN A 113 14.93 7.63 -4.59
N SER A 114 16.17 7.90 -4.97
CA SER A 114 16.81 7.30 -6.15
C SER A 114 16.93 5.77 -6.11
N LYS A 115 17.15 5.16 -4.93
CA LYS A 115 17.23 3.69 -4.79
C LYS A 115 15.87 3.04 -5.04
N GLN A 116 14.81 3.66 -4.54
CA GLN A 116 13.43 3.18 -4.72
C GLN A 116 12.98 3.32 -6.18
N LEU A 117 13.34 4.41 -6.86
CA LEU A 117 13.07 4.59 -8.29
C LEU A 117 13.76 3.50 -9.13
N LEU A 118 15.04 3.24 -8.85
CA LEU A 118 15.79 2.18 -9.53
C LEU A 118 15.19 0.79 -9.27
N TYR A 119 14.66 0.55 -8.08
CA TYR A 119 13.94 -0.68 -7.76
C TYR A 119 12.65 -0.81 -8.58
N LEU A 120 11.82 0.25 -8.63
CA LEU A 120 10.57 0.26 -9.38
C LEU A 120 10.80 0.12 -10.89
N GLU A 121 11.85 0.74 -11.43
CA GLU A 121 12.25 0.62 -12.84
C GLU A 121 12.61 -0.84 -13.20
N LYS A 122 13.28 -1.56 -12.29
CA LYS A 122 13.68 -2.95 -12.50
C LYS A 122 12.58 -3.95 -12.15
N TYR A 123 11.50 -3.50 -11.52
CA TYR A 123 10.41 -4.37 -11.09
C TYR A 123 9.70 -4.98 -12.29
N ARG A 124 9.54 -6.30 -12.27
CA ARG A 124 8.84 -7.08 -13.32
C ARG A 124 7.50 -7.53 -12.75
N PRO A 125 6.37 -6.92 -13.15
CA PRO A 125 5.08 -7.28 -12.59
C PRO A 125 4.68 -8.72 -12.96
N LYS A 126 4.03 -9.39 -12.03
CA LYS A 126 3.43 -10.71 -12.21
C LYS A 126 2.00 -10.62 -12.77
N MET A 127 1.44 -9.41 -12.82
CA MET A 127 0.07 -9.08 -13.27
C MET A 127 -0.99 -9.81 -12.44
N ARG A 128 -0.74 -9.97 -11.13
CA ARG A 128 -1.63 -10.73 -10.24
C ARG A 128 -2.90 -9.97 -9.85
N LEU A 129 -2.88 -8.65 -10.03
CA LEU A 129 -3.99 -7.75 -9.76
C LEU A 129 -4.72 -7.30 -11.03
N ARG A 130 -4.43 -7.91 -12.19
CA ARG A 130 -5.16 -7.61 -13.42
C ARG A 130 -6.59 -8.12 -13.30
N PHE A 131 -7.53 -7.20 -13.10
CA PHE A 131 -8.95 -7.48 -13.12
C PHE A 131 -9.35 -7.92 -14.53
N ARG A 132 -9.99 -9.09 -14.63
CA ARG A 132 -10.55 -9.58 -15.90
C ARG A 132 -11.89 -8.88 -16.08
N ASP A 133 -11.91 -7.85 -16.91
CA ASP A 133 -13.11 -7.04 -17.13
C ASP A 133 -14.28 -7.89 -17.65
N THR A 134 -15.39 -7.85 -16.93
CA THR A 134 -16.71 -7.86 -17.57
C THR A 134 -17.55 -6.63 -17.22
N ASN A 135 -17.09 -5.72 -16.33
CA ASN A 135 -17.84 -4.49 -15.99
C ASN A 135 -17.05 -3.39 -15.20
N GLY A 136 -15.77 -3.16 -15.52
CA GLY A 136 -15.22 -1.81 -15.68
C GLY A 136 -15.39 -0.78 -14.55
N HIS A 137 -15.14 -1.12 -13.29
CA HIS A 137 -14.73 -0.11 -12.28
C HIS A 137 -14.00 -0.76 -11.10
N CYS A 138 -12.69 -0.54 -11.02
CA CYS A 138 -11.97 -0.59 -9.73
C CYS A 138 -11.00 0.59 -9.71
N CYS A 139 -11.43 1.67 -9.08
CA CYS A 139 -10.62 2.87 -8.91
C CYS A 139 -9.76 2.68 -7.65
N VAL A 140 -8.45 2.52 -7.82
CA VAL A 140 -7.50 2.83 -6.75
C VAL A 140 -7.49 4.36 -6.63
N GLN A 141 -8.32 4.92 -5.74
CA GLN A 141 -8.42 6.37 -5.48
C GLN A 141 -7.43 6.84 -4.41
#